data_AF-A0A4Y9R0U2-F1
#
_entry.id   AF-A0A4Y9R0U2-F1
#
_cell.length_a   1.000
_cell.length_b   1.000
_cell.length_c   1.000
_cell.angle_alpha   90.00
_cell.angle_beta   90.00
_cell.angle_gamma   90.00
#
_symmetry.space_group_name_H-M   'P 1'
#
loop_
_entity.id
_entity.type
_entity.pdbx_description
1 polymer ?
#
loop_
_entity_poly.entity_id
_entity_poly.type
_entity_poly.pdbx_seq_one_letter_code
_entity_poly.pdbx_strand_id
1 'polypeptide(L)'
;MARSTVEIRNETTITLELADQKGHWAAPPPRAIRAGSSATITLEAGVFGSSGRLVYTIGSASARHLDVTWKSGFLDRDHSDDVTVEAPQGFDASVIRKNERAVVRVLESARHAVPGFRPSRNGLHFTNSWSHELPVMAVGKIVNDLLDAMPAGLGSVLQIARRDPDWMPLTRADAGLCGGMVFTALDYFSAKEAVPALRTSPTASDDPLFLFIRERMLDSLDLRGDGHRWLSYSAPQYPDDDEGLAGAVTHGRRRITFDETIPAVRGDIDAGRPSPIGLIRSVDLDIGKNHQVMAYAYEQKGAKTALWLYDPNEPDNDDLVLRLDADQPAGRLRVTRESRGRAAGTGPIYCIMSLRGYRAQKPPVLAG
;
A
#
# COMPACT_ATOMS: atom_id res chain seq x y z
N MET A 1 29.85 -36.53 11.41
CA MET A 1 28.62 -35.93 11.98
C MET A 1 28.09 -34.94 10.98
N ALA A 2 26.78 -34.92 10.74
CA ALA A 2 26.16 -33.94 9.85
C ALA A 2 26.11 -32.57 10.55
N ARG A 3 26.14 -31.49 9.78
CA ARG A 3 26.09 -30.11 10.29
C ARG A 3 24.98 -29.36 9.58
N SER A 4 24.20 -28.59 10.34
CA SER A 4 23.22 -27.65 9.81
C SER A 4 23.60 -26.24 10.22
N THR A 5 23.47 -25.27 9.31
CA THR A 5 23.95 -23.90 9.51
C THR A 5 22.84 -22.88 9.28
N VAL A 6 22.69 -21.96 10.23
CA VAL A 6 21.76 -20.83 10.16
C VAL A 6 22.56 -19.52 10.24
N GLU A 7 22.28 -18.57 9.34
CA GLU A 7 22.71 -17.19 9.48
C GLU A 7 21.61 -16.38 10.17
N ILE A 8 21.93 -15.64 11.22
CA ILE A 8 21.04 -14.63 11.78
C ILE A 8 21.57 -13.25 11.35
N ARG A 9 20.76 -12.50 10.59
CA ARG A 9 21.01 -11.12 10.17
C ARG A 9 20.20 -10.17 11.03
N ASN A 10 20.88 -9.41 11.87
CA ASN A 10 20.28 -8.36 12.65
C ASN A 10 20.21 -7.08 11.81
N GLU A 11 19.07 -6.85 11.17
CA GLU A 11 18.81 -5.65 10.38
C GLU A 11 18.04 -4.58 11.17
N THR A 12 17.91 -4.78 12.48
CA THR A 12 17.37 -3.79 13.40
C THR A 12 18.44 -2.77 13.79
N THR A 13 18.01 -1.68 14.44
CA THR A 13 18.90 -0.69 15.06
C THR A 13 19.36 -1.09 16.46
N ILE A 14 18.93 -2.27 16.95
CA ILE A 14 19.12 -2.73 18.33
C ILE A 14 20.00 -3.98 18.33
N THR A 15 20.88 -4.11 19.33
CA THR A 15 21.69 -5.33 19.48
C THR A 15 20.83 -6.49 19.99
N LEU A 16 20.99 -7.68 19.39
CA LEU A 16 20.40 -8.92 19.88
C LEU A 16 21.33 -9.54 20.93
N GLU A 17 20.86 -9.83 22.13
CA GLU A 17 21.65 -10.43 23.22
C GLU A 17 21.16 -11.84 23.53
N LEU A 18 22.05 -12.83 23.58
CA LEU A 18 21.68 -14.22 23.82
C LEU A 18 21.12 -14.38 25.24
N ALA A 19 19.86 -14.79 25.33
CA ALA A 19 19.14 -14.96 26.59
C ALA A 19 19.07 -16.43 27.02
N ASP A 20 18.81 -17.33 26.07
CA ASP A 20 18.73 -18.77 26.32
C ASP A 20 19.19 -19.56 25.09
N GLN A 21 19.66 -20.78 25.32
CA GLN A 21 20.08 -21.69 24.26
C GLN A 21 19.88 -23.15 24.67
N LYS A 22 19.48 -23.97 23.70
CA LYS A 22 19.41 -25.43 23.84
C LYS A 22 19.82 -26.09 22.54
N GLY A 23 20.84 -26.93 22.57
CA GLY A 23 21.32 -27.63 21.38
C GLY A 23 22.77 -28.09 21.53
N HIS A 24 23.24 -28.88 20.57
CA HIS A 24 24.63 -29.31 20.47
C HIS A 24 25.35 -28.49 19.41
N TRP A 25 26.15 -27.52 19.87
CA TRP A 25 26.74 -26.49 19.02
C TRP A 25 28.16 -26.88 18.59
N ALA A 26 28.49 -26.65 17.31
CA ALA A 26 29.87 -26.82 16.85
C ALA A 26 30.82 -25.81 17.53
N ALA A 27 30.29 -24.62 17.81
CA ALA A 27 30.90 -23.61 18.67
C ALA A 27 29.79 -22.86 19.42
N PRO A 28 30.05 -22.33 20.63
CA PRO A 28 29.05 -21.57 21.37
C PRO A 28 28.42 -20.45 20.51
N PRO A 29 27.08 -20.32 20.48
CA PRO A 29 26.39 -19.21 19.84
C PRO A 29 26.91 -17.86 20.36
N PRO A 30 26.97 -16.83 19.51
CA PRO A 30 27.47 -15.53 19.92
C PRO A 30 26.60 -14.95 21.02
N ARG A 31 27.23 -14.39 22.06
CA ARG A 31 26.51 -13.72 23.16
C ARG A 31 25.74 -12.48 22.70
N ALA A 32 26.16 -11.86 21.60
CA ALA A 32 25.46 -10.72 21.02
C ALA A 32 25.66 -10.64 19.50
N ILE A 33 24.64 -10.15 18.79
CA ILE A 33 24.69 -9.82 17.36
C ILE A 33 24.35 -8.33 17.23
N ARG A 34 25.36 -7.51 16.90
CA ARG A 34 25.22 -6.05 16.83
C ARG A 34 24.21 -5.62 15.76
N ALA A 35 23.61 -4.45 15.95
CA ALA A 35 22.78 -3.80 14.93
C ALA A 35 23.51 -3.73 13.57
N GLY A 36 22.81 -4.07 12.49
CA GLY A 36 23.36 -4.11 11.13
C GLY A 36 24.39 -5.21 10.85
N SER A 37 24.56 -6.19 11.74
CA SER A 37 25.54 -7.28 11.58
C SER A 37 24.89 -8.65 11.47
N SER A 38 25.67 -9.67 11.09
CA SER A 38 25.19 -11.05 11.04
C SER A 38 26.08 -12.02 11.80
N ALA A 39 25.51 -13.14 12.20
CA ALA A 39 26.23 -14.26 12.80
C ALA A 39 25.85 -15.58 12.16
N THR A 40 26.82 -16.49 12.11
CA THR A 40 26.63 -17.85 11.58
C THR A 40 26.68 -18.82 12.74
N ILE A 41 25.66 -19.67 12.84
CA ILE A 41 25.54 -20.66 13.91
C ILE A 41 25.43 -22.03 13.29
N THR A 42 26.16 -22.99 13.85
CA THR A 42 26.22 -24.36 13.35
C THR A 42 25.83 -25.35 14.44
N LEU A 43 24.79 -26.14 14.17
CA LEU A 43 24.34 -27.24 15.01
C LEU A 43 25.01 -28.54 14.55
N GLU A 44 25.53 -29.32 15.49
CA GLU A 44 26.03 -30.67 15.24
C GLU A 44 24.91 -31.69 15.40
N ALA A 45 24.71 -32.49 14.35
CA ALA A 45 23.73 -33.54 14.33
C ALA A 45 24.38 -34.90 14.63
N GLY A 46 23.81 -35.59 15.62
CA GLY A 46 24.09 -37.00 15.89
C GLY A 46 23.41 -37.92 14.88
N VAL A 47 23.59 -39.23 15.05
CA VAL A 47 23.08 -40.26 14.13
C VAL A 47 21.54 -40.23 14.02
N PHE A 48 20.83 -39.78 15.05
CA PHE A 48 19.37 -39.71 15.09
C PHE A 48 18.80 -38.31 14.83
N GLY A 49 19.63 -37.38 14.31
CA GLY A 49 19.25 -35.98 14.15
C GLY A 49 19.54 -35.12 15.39
N SER A 50 19.13 -33.86 15.35
CA SER A 50 19.34 -32.88 16.41
C SER A 50 18.30 -31.76 16.35
N SER A 51 18.16 -31.02 17.46
CA SER A 51 17.36 -29.80 17.51
C SER A 51 18.14 -28.71 18.23
N GLY A 52 17.97 -27.48 17.75
CA GLY A 52 18.51 -26.27 18.33
C GLY A 52 17.39 -25.28 18.61
N ARG A 53 17.51 -24.56 19.72
CA ARG A 53 16.70 -23.39 20.05
C ARG A 53 17.62 -22.31 20.56
N LEU A 54 17.48 -21.10 20.03
CA LEU A 54 18.13 -19.89 20.51
C LEU A 54 17.08 -18.85 20.83
N VAL A 55 17.27 -18.19 21.96
CA VAL A 55 16.46 -17.06 22.35
C VAL A 55 17.38 -15.86 22.47
N TYR A 56 17.14 -14.82 21.67
CA TYR A 56 17.82 -13.52 21.80
C TYR A 56 16.85 -12.48 22.36
N THR A 57 17.30 -11.67 23.31
CA THR A 57 16.61 -10.46 23.73
C THR A 57 16.87 -9.33 22.74
N ILE A 58 15.83 -8.61 22.34
CA ILE A 58 15.95 -7.41 21.49
C ILE A 58 15.90 -6.16 22.37
N GLY A 59 17.08 -5.61 22.67
CA GLY A 59 17.25 -4.45 23.57
C GLY A 59 17.28 -4.84 25.05
N SER A 60 17.19 -3.85 25.95
CA SER A 60 17.33 -4.07 27.41
C SER A 60 16.04 -4.57 28.09
N ALA A 61 14.99 -4.90 27.33
CA ALA A 61 13.70 -5.29 27.86
C ALA A 61 13.57 -6.81 27.96
N SER A 62 13.41 -7.32 29.18
CA SER A 62 13.37 -8.75 29.53
C SER A 62 12.22 -9.56 28.94
N ALA A 63 11.31 -8.96 28.16
CA ALA A 63 10.16 -9.63 27.55
C ALA A 63 10.16 -9.63 26.01
N ARG A 64 11.20 -9.08 25.36
CA ARG A 64 11.30 -9.02 23.90
C ARG A 64 12.24 -10.11 23.38
N HIS A 65 11.70 -11.29 23.11
CA HIS A 65 12.48 -12.44 22.69
C HIS A 65 12.27 -12.79 21.21
N LEU A 66 13.38 -12.89 20.47
CA LEU A 66 13.47 -13.57 19.20
C LEU A 66 13.75 -15.06 19.48
N ASP A 67 12.80 -15.93 19.14
CA ASP A 67 12.96 -17.37 19.24
C ASP A 67 13.30 -17.96 17.87
N VAL A 68 14.46 -18.59 17.77
CA VAL A 68 14.88 -19.33 16.57
C VAL A 68 14.94 -20.79 16.94
N THR A 69 14.06 -21.60 16.36
CA THR A 69 14.05 -23.05 16.54
C THR A 69 14.43 -23.70 15.23
N TRP A 70 15.23 -24.76 15.28
CA TRP A 70 15.50 -25.56 14.11
C TRP A 70 15.72 -27.03 14.44
N LYS A 71 15.31 -27.90 13.51
CA LYS A 71 15.50 -29.35 13.63
C LYS A 71 16.27 -29.86 12.42
N SER A 72 17.02 -30.93 12.64
CA SER A 72 17.72 -31.68 11.58
C SER A 72 17.35 -33.16 11.69
N GLY A 73 16.66 -33.71 10.69
CA GLY A 73 16.30 -35.14 10.60
C GLY A 73 17.33 -35.98 9.83
N PHE A 74 17.27 -37.32 10.00
CA PHE A 74 18.17 -38.29 9.34
C PHE A 74 17.70 -38.71 7.93
N LEU A 75 16.39 -38.67 7.65
CA LEU A 75 15.81 -39.21 6.41
C LEU A 75 15.61 -38.16 5.30
N ASP A 76 15.82 -36.88 5.61
CA ASP A 76 15.70 -35.80 4.65
C ASP A 76 17.11 -35.29 4.30
N ARG A 77 17.50 -35.41 3.02
CA ARG A 77 18.82 -34.97 2.55
C ARG A 77 18.93 -33.45 2.43
N ASP A 78 17.82 -32.74 2.61
CA ASP A 78 17.76 -31.28 2.67
C ASP A 78 17.78 -30.81 4.14
N HIS A 79 18.99 -30.60 4.67
CA HIS A 79 19.29 -30.39 6.10
C HIS A 79 18.78 -29.07 6.74
N SER A 80 17.75 -28.42 6.17
CA SER A 80 17.32 -27.07 6.54
C SER A 80 15.80 -26.82 6.61
N ASP A 81 14.96 -27.84 6.40
CA ASP A 81 13.51 -27.65 6.24
C ASP A 81 12.73 -27.26 7.51
N ASP A 82 13.33 -27.37 8.70
CA ASP A 82 12.64 -27.18 9.98
C ASP A 82 13.10 -25.92 10.75
N VAL A 83 13.61 -24.87 10.09
CA VAL A 83 13.93 -23.60 10.78
C VAL A 83 12.67 -22.74 10.90
N THR A 84 12.25 -22.47 12.14
CA THR A 84 11.18 -21.52 12.47
C THR A 84 11.75 -20.34 13.25
N VAL A 85 11.18 -19.16 13.05
CA VAL A 85 11.51 -17.97 13.81
C VAL A 85 10.25 -17.27 14.28
N GLU A 86 10.25 -16.84 15.54
CA GLU A 86 9.20 -16.01 16.13
C GLU A 86 9.85 -14.74 16.68
N ALA A 87 9.32 -13.59 16.28
CA ALA A 87 9.78 -12.28 16.73
C ALA A 87 8.78 -11.66 17.70
N PRO A 88 9.23 -10.85 18.68
CA PRO A 88 8.34 -10.17 19.60
C PRO A 88 7.62 -9.02 18.90
N GLN A 89 6.52 -8.53 19.50
CA GLN A 89 5.78 -7.38 18.97
C GLN A 89 6.70 -6.17 18.72
N GLY A 90 6.51 -5.52 17.57
CA GLY A 90 7.36 -4.39 17.13
C GLY A 90 8.61 -4.84 16.38
N PHE A 91 8.78 -6.14 16.17
CA PHE A 91 9.82 -6.73 15.33
C PHE A 91 9.20 -7.78 14.42
N ASP A 92 9.87 -8.02 13.31
CA ASP A 92 9.53 -9.05 12.36
C ASP A 92 10.73 -9.95 12.14
N ALA A 93 10.49 -11.22 11.85
CA ALA A 93 11.55 -12.13 11.46
C ALA A 93 11.09 -13.07 10.34
N SER A 94 11.98 -13.29 9.39
CA SER A 94 11.71 -14.14 8.21
C SER A 94 12.89 -15.06 7.96
N VAL A 95 12.61 -16.22 7.34
CA VAL A 95 13.64 -17.19 6.94
C VAL A 95 13.75 -17.20 5.42
N ILE A 96 14.92 -16.84 4.90
CA ILE A 96 15.24 -16.89 3.46
C ILE A 96 16.24 -18.01 3.20
N ARG A 97 16.06 -18.77 2.12
CA ARG A 97 16.98 -19.86 1.72
C ARG A 97 17.97 -19.39 0.66
N LYS A 98 19.25 -19.73 0.85
CA LYS A 98 20.29 -19.65 -0.20
C LYS A 98 21.20 -20.86 -0.10
N ASN A 99 21.23 -21.72 -1.13
CA ASN A 99 22.20 -22.81 -1.31
C ASN A 99 22.48 -23.61 -0.01
N GLU A 100 21.49 -24.36 0.47
CA GLU A 100 21.55 -25.20 1.71
C GLU A 100 21.66 -24.44 3.05
N ARG A 101 21.62 -23.10 3.03
CA ARG A 101 21.71 -22.26 4.23
C ARG A 101 20.40 -21.50 4.47
N ALA A 102 19.90 -21.60 5.70
CA ALA A 102 18.80 -20.76 6.17
C ALA A 102 19.32 -19.42 6.70
N VAL A 103 18.71 -18.32 6.29
CA VAL A 103 19.02 -16.96 6.71
C VAL A 103 17.82 -16.38 7.44
N VAL A 104 17.92 -16.22 8.75
CA VAL A 104 16.95 -15.53 9.59
C VAL A 104 17.25 -14.03 9.53
N ARG A 105 16.32 -13.22 9.02
CA ARG A 105 16.40 -11.76 9.06
C ARG A 105 15.52 -11.25 10.18
N VAL A 106 15.99 -10.27 10.94
CA VAL A 106 15.26 -9.62 12.03
C VAL A 106 15.14 -8.13 11.74
N LEU A 107 13.93 -7.61 11.76
CA LEU A 107 13.56 -6.25 11.33
C LEU A 107 12.74 -5.58 12.43
N GLU A 108 12.77 -4.25 12.51
CA GLU A 108 11.82 -3.49 13.31
C GLU A 108 10.50 -3.35 12.56
N SER A 109 9.40 -3.74 13.20
CA SER A 109 8.04 -3.57 12.70
C SER A 109 7.40 -2.36 13.39
N ALA A 110 7.95 -1.18 13.15
CA ALA A 110 7.32 0.06 13.59
C ALA A 110 6.26 0.50 12.57
N ARG A 111 5.15 1.05 13.06
CA ARG A 111 4.22 1.80 12.20
C ARG A 111 4.87 3.15 11.87
N HIS A 112 5.13 3.39 10.60
CA HIS A 112 5.60 4.67 10.07
C HIS A 112 4.39 5.48 9.63
N ALA A 113 4.26 6.70 10.14
CA ALA A 113 3.13 7.57 9.83
C ALA A 113 3.59 8.98 9.50
N VAL A 114 2.90 9.61 8.57
CA VAL A 114 3.10 11.02 8.25
C VAL A 114 2.87 11.87 9.50
N PRO A 115 3.87 12.64 9.97
CA PRO A 115 3.71 13.48 11.14
C PRO A 115 2.56 14.47 11.00
N GLY A 116 1.65 14.47 11.96
CA GLY A 116 0.57 15.45 12.03
C GLY A 116 -0.62 15.22 11.10
N PHE A 117 -0.61 14.18 10.25
CA PHE A 117 -1.77 13.78 9.45
C PHE A 117 -2.62 12.72 10.17
N ARG A 118 -3.92 12.96 10.29
CA ARG A 118 -4.94 11.95 10.63
C ARG A 118 -6.22 12.19 9.85
N PRO A 119 -6.93 11.14 9.39
CA PRO A 119 -8.27 11.27 8.81
C PRO A 119 -9.20 12.18 9.62
N SER A 120 -9.29 11.99 10.93
CA SER A 120 -10.15 12.75 11.86
C SER A 120 -9.78 14.22 12.07
N ARG A 121 -8.65 14.68 11.52
CA ARG A 121 -8.16 16.06 11.67
C ARG A 121 -7.90 16.76 10.34
N ASN A 122 -7.46 16.00 9.35
CA ASN A 122 -6.93 16.51 8.10
C ASN A 122 -7.68 15.98 6.87
N GLY A 123 -8.54 14.98 7.03
CA GLY A 123 -9.48 14.56 6.00
C GLY A 123 -10.73 15.44 6.00
N LEU A 124 -11.41 15.54 4.86
CA LEU A 124 -12.74 16.16 4.82
C LEU A 124 -13.71 15.33 5.69
N HIS A 125 -14.50 16.02 6.52
CA HIS A 125 -15.33 15.44 7.57
C HIS A 125 -16.75 15.03 7.11
N PHE A 126 -16.95 14.91 5.80
CA PHE A 126 -18.20 14.49 5.19
C PHE A 126 -17.94 13.31 4.24
N THR A 127 -18.96 12.49 4.03
CA THR A 127 -18.85 11.32 3.16
C THR A 127 -18.84 11.74 1.69
N ASN A 128 -18.17 10.95 0.86
CA ASN A 128 -18.23 11.04 -0.59
C ASN A 128 -19.60 10.60 -1.12
N SER A 129 -20.60 11.40 -0.81
CA SER A 129 -21.99 11.29 -1.22
C SER A 129 -22.42 12.69 -1.65
N TRP A 130 -22.99 12.82 -2.84
CA TRP A 130 -23.22 14.11 -3.48
C TRP A 130 -24.67 14.24 -3.92
N SER A 131 -25.22 15.45 -3.86
CA SER A 131 -26.58 15.71 -4.33
C SER A 131 -26.72 15.35 -5.81
N HIS A 132 -27.84 14.71 -6.17
CA HIS A 132 -28.19 14.39 -7.55
C HIS A 132 -28.44 15.64 -8.42
N GLU A 133 -28.63 16.80 -7.79
CA GLU A 133 -28.83 18.09 -8.46
C GLU A 133 -27.51 18.73 -8.93
N LEU A 134 -26.37 18.22 -8.48
CA LEU A 134 -25.06 18.70 -8.90
C LEU A 134 -24.74 18.22 -10.32
N PRO A 135 -24.06 19.05 -11.13
CA PRO A 135 -23.79 18.74 -12.52
C PRO A 135 -22.92 17.48 -12.67
N VAL A 136 -23.31 16.60 -13.58
CA VAL A 136 -22.51 15.42 -13.96
C VAL A 136 -21.26 15.87 -14.72
N MET A 137 -20.07 15.57 -14.21
CA MET A 137 -18.84 15.61 -14.98
C MET A 137 -18.82 14.43 -15.93
N ALA A 138 -18.87 14.69 -17.23
CA ALA A 138 -18.60 13.69 -18.24
C ALA A 138 -17.33 14.09 -19.00
N VAL A 139 -16.41 13.13 -19.15
CA VAL A 139 -15.14 13.36 -19.88
C VAL A 139 -15.42 13.80 -21.31
N GLY A 140 -16.49 13.29 -21.90
CA GLY A 140 -17.09 13.76 -23.14
C GLY A 140 -17.33 15.26 -23.16
N LYS A 141 -18.05 15.78 -22.17
CA LYS A 141 -18.30 17.21 -22.02
C LYS A 141 -17.00 18.00 -21.83
N ILE A 142 -16.07 17.54 -21.00
CA ILE A 142 -14.79 18.24 -20.78
C ILE A 142 -13.96 18.32 -22.06
N VAL A 143 -13.87 17.23 -22.81
CA VAL A 143 -13.17 17.19 -24.10
C VAL A 143 -13.85 18.13 -25.11
N ASN A 144 -15.18 18.17 -25.14
CA ASN A 144 -15.94 19.04 -26.03
C ASN A 144 -15.83 20.52 -25.64
N ASP A 145 -15.94 20.85 -24.35
CA ASP A 145 -15.78 22.22 -23.83
C ASP A 145 -14.35 22.75 -24.11
N LEU A 146 -13.33 21.88 -24.01
CA LEU A 146 -11.95 22.24 -24.34
C LEU A 146 -11.76 22.49 -25.84
N LEU A 147 -12.49 21.78 -26.69
CA LEU A 147 -12.52 22.00 -28.15
C LEU A 147 -13.25 23.29 -28.51
N ASP A 148 -14.35 23.61 -27.82
CA ASP A 148 -15.16 24.82 -28.04
C ASP A 148 -14.44 26.11 -27.57
N ALA A 149 -13.56 26.00 -26.57
CA ALA A 149 -12.74 27.11 -26.08
C ALA A 149 -11.50 27.41 -26.94
N MET A 150 -11.21 26.61 -27.98
CA MET A 150 -10.08 26.86 -28.89
C MET A 150 -10.40 27.97 -29.91
N PRO A 151 -9.38 28.72 -30.40
CA PRO A 151 -9.55 29.63 -31.53
C PRO A 151 -10.12 28.89 -32.76
N ALA A 152 -11.06 29.53 -33.45
CA ALA A 152 -11.77 28.92 -34.58
C ALA A 152 -10.80 28.32 -35.62
N GLY A 153 -10.99 27.03 -35.93
CA GLY A 153 -10.21 26.29 -36.94
C GLY A 153 -9.04 25.45 -36.43
N LEU A 154 -8.65 25.56 -35.15
CA LEU A 154 -7.52 24.77 -34.61
C LEU A 154 -7.89 23.30 -34.33
N GLY A 155 -9.12 23.04 -33.86
CA GLY A 155 -9.60 21.69 -33.56
C GLY A 155 -9.69 20.76 -34.78
N SER A 156 -9.99 21.32 -35.96
CA SER A 156 -10.01 20.60 -37.24
C SER A 156 -8.61 20.30 -37.80
N VAL A 157 -7.61 21.12 -37.49
CA VAL A 157 -6.20 20.89 -37.86
C VAL A 157 -5.58 19.74 -37.06
N LEU A 158 -6.01 19.55 -35.81
CA LEU A 158 -5.47 18.51 -34.91
C LEU A 158 -6.18 17.15 -35.04
N GLN A 159 -7.19 17.02 -35.91
CA GLN A 159 -7.97 15.79 -36.14
C GLN A 159 -8.55 15.16 -34.84
N ILE A 160 -8.86 15.97 -33.83
CA ILE A 160 -9.45 15.49 -32.58
C ILE A 160 -10.98 15.40 -32.79
N ALA A 161 -11.50 14.17 -32.86
CA ALA A 161 -12.94 13.95 -33.00
C ALA A 161 -13.69 14.35 -31.71
N ARG A 162 -14.85 15.01 -31.86
CA ARG A 162 -15.79 15.22 -30.75
C ARG A 162 -16.18 13.88 -30.13
N ARG A 163 -16.32 13.86 -28.82
CA ARG A 163 -16.75 12.67 -28.08
C ARG A 163 -18.20 12.83 -27.67
N ASP A 164 -18.90 11.71 -27.48
CA ASP A 164 -20.23 11.72 -26.88
C ASP A 164 -20.16 12.55 -25.58
N PRO A 165 -21.01 13.57 -25.36
CA PRO A 165 -20.98 14.39 -24.16
C PRO A 165 -21.03 13.57 -22.87
N ASP A 166 -21.66 12.40 -22.90
CA ASP A 166 -21.80 11.46 -21.77
C ASP A 166 -20.70 10.38 -21.77
N TRP A 167 -19.71 10.49 -22.64
CA TRP A 167 -18.57 9.58 -22.68
C TRP A 167 -17.83 9.66 -21.33
N MET A 168 -17.97 8.59 -20.54
CA MET A 168 -17.37 8.42 -19.22
C MET A 168 -17.91 9.45 -18.20
N PRO A 169 -19.11 9.23 -17.65
CA PRO A 169 -19.69 10.09 -16.61
C PRO A 169 -18.97 9.83 -15.29
N LEU A 170 -18.04 10.72 -14.93
CA LEU A 170 -17.28 10.70 -13.68
C LEU A 170 -18.13 11.05 -12.45
N THR A 171 -19.32 11.64 -12.64
CA THR A 171 -20.25 11.88 -11.54
C THR A 171 -21.70 11.60 -11.93
N ARG A 172 -22.02 10.34 -12.19
CA ARG A 172 -23.32 9.88 -11.68
C ARG A 172 -23.19 9.72 -10.16
N ALA A 173 -24.29 9.91 -9.44
CA ALA A 173 -24.35 9.85 -7.98
C ALA A 173 -23.95 8.48 -7.37
N ASP A 174 -23.64 7.48 -8.19
CA ASP A 174 -23.06 6.19 -7.82
C ASP A 174 -21.51 6.11 -7.99
N ALA A 175 -20.86 7.06 -8.66
CA ALA A 175 -19.40 7.07 -8.91
C ALA A 175 -18.59 7.93 -7.90
N GLY A 176 -19.17 9.03 -7.41
CA GLY A 176 -18.56 9.90 -6.39
C GLY A 176 -17.30 10.69 -6.82
N LEU A 177 -16.87 11.63 -5.98
CA LEU A 177 -15.69 12.51 -6.17
C LEU A 177 -14.51 12.09 -5.26
N CYS A 178 -14.34 10.80 -5.00
CA CYS A 178 -13.32 10.29 -4.06
C CYS A 178 -11.91 10.83 -4.34
N GLY A 179 -11.50 10.87 -5.60
CA GLY A 179 -10.20 11.41 -6.01
C GLY A 179 -10.03 12.89 -5.72
N GLY A 180 -11.07 13.68 -6.03
CA GLY A 180 -11.10 15.10 -5.73
C GLY A 180 -11.04 15.39 -4.24
N MET A 181 -11.73 14.58 -3.42
CA MET A 181 -11.69 14.69 -1.96
C MET A 181 -10.32 14.33 -1.39
N VAL A 182 -9.67 13.27 -1.89
CA VAL A 182 -8.29 12.90 -1.52
C VAL A 182 -7.32 14.03 -1.85
N PHE A 183 -7.35 14.55 -3.07
CA PHE A 183 -6.44 15.61 -3.50
C PHE A 183 -6.70 16.90 -2.72
N THR A 184 -7.96 17.24 -2.45
CA THR A 184 -8.33 18.41 -1.63
C THR A 184 -7.83 18.29 -0.20
N ALA A 185 -8.01 17.14 0.47
CA ALA A 185 -7.48 16.92 1.81
C ALA A 185 -5.94 17.04 1.84
N LEU A 186 -5.27 16.51 0.80
CA LEU A 186 -3.83 16.63 0.66
C LEU A 186 -3.38 18.08 0.40
N ASP A 187 -4.16 18.88 -0.32
CA ASP A 187 -3.88 20.29 -0.56
C ASP A 187 -3.96 21.12 0.73
N TYR A 188 -5.01 20.95 1.55
CA TYR A 188 -5.09 21.57 2.87
C TYR A 188 -3.93 21.17 3.77
N PHE A 189 -3.59 19.87 3.82
CA PHE A 189 -2.47 19.39 4.62
C PHE A 189 -1.13 19.97 4.15
N SER A 190 -0.90 20.01 2.84
CA SER A 190 0.32 20.57 2.23
C SER A 190 0.44 22.08 2.47
N ALA A 191 -0.69 22.79 2.47
CA ALA A 191 -0.77 24.21 2.81
C ALA A 191 -0.63 24.48 4.32
N LYS A 192 -0.67 23.43 5.17
CA LYS A 192 -0.73 23.53 6.64
C LYS A 192 -1.97 24.29 7.12
N GLU A 193 -3.06 24.21 6.36
CA GLU A 193 -4.34 24.81 6.68
C GLU A 193 -5.29 23.77 7.27
N ALA A 194 -6.27 24.22 8.07
CA ALA A 194 -7.33 23.36 8.56
C ALA A 194 -8.33 23.09 7.44
N VAL A 195 -8.79 21.85 7.33
CA VAL A 195 -9.92 21.52 6.45
C VAL A 195 -11.20 22.22 6.96
N PRO A 196 -12.17 22.50 6.07
CA PRO A 196 -13.46 23.04 6.49
C PRO A 196 -14.17 22.11 7.48
N ALA A 197 -14.82 22.69 8.49
CA ALA A 197 -15.55 21.95 9.52
C ALA A 197 -16.91 21.36 9.05
N LEU A 198 -17.13 21.29 7.73
CA LEU A 198 -18.36 20.80 7.12
C LEU A 198 -18.55 19.31 7.39
N ARG A 199 -19.75 18.93 7.82
CA ARG A 199 -20.16 17.53 8.09
C ARG A 199 -21.02 16.91 6.99
N THR A 200 -21.45 17.72 6.05
CA THR A 200 -22.18 17.31 4.85
C THR A 200 -21.48 17.87 3.63
N SER A 201 -21.51 17.13 2.53
CA SER A 201 -21.00 17.63 1.25
C SER A 201 -21.80 18.86 0.80
N PRO A 202 -21.16 19.81 0.10
CA PRO A 202 -21.88 20.92 -0.51
C PRO A 202 -22.97 20.44 -1.47
N THR A 203 -24.08 21.17 -1.50
CA THR A 203 -25.24 20.85 -2.35
C THR A 203 -25.44 21.84 -3.49
N ALA A 204 -24.84 23.03 -3.41
CA ALA A 204 -24.93 24.06 -4.43
C ALA A 204 -23.84 23.87 -5.50
N SER A 205 -24.20 24.05 -6.77
CA SER A 205 -23.29 23.83 -7.91
C SER A 205 -22.24 24.93 -8.08
N ASP A 206 -22.46 26.08 -7.45
CA ASP A 206 -21.54 27.23 -7.38
C ASP A 206 -20.78 27.32 -6.05
N ASP A 207 -20.94 26.33 -5.15
CA ASP A 207 -20.17 26.26 -3.91
C ASP A 207 -18.66 26.16 -4.21
N PRO A 208 -17.82 27.05 -3.65
CA PRO A 208 -16.39 27.07 -3.95
C PRO A 208 -15.66 25.76 -3.62
N LEU A 209 -16.07 25.07 -2.55
CA LEU A 209 -15.47 23.79 -2.17
C LEU A 209 -15.88 22.67 -3.13
N PHE A 210 -17.15 22.65 -3.57
CA PHE A 210 -17.59 21.71 -4.59
C PHE A 210 -16.83 21.91 -5.90
N LEU A 211 -16.75 23.15 -6.38
CA LEU A 211 -16.04 23.48 -7.61
C LEU A 211 -14.57 23.06 -7.53
N PHE A 212 -13.91 23.31 -6.40
CA PHE A 212 -12.53 22.89 -6.17
C PHE A 212 -12.39 21.37 -6.14
N ILE A 213 -13.19 20.64 -5.35
CA ILE A 213 -13.16 19.18 -5.29
C ILE A 213 -13.40 18.56 -6.67
N ARG A 214 -14.32 19.14 -7.45
CA ARG A 214 -14.61 18.73 -8.82
C ARG A 214 -13.40 18.87 -9.73
N GLU A 215 -12.70 20.00 -9.69
CA GLU A 215 -11.47 20.21 -10.47
C GLU A 215 -10.37 19.22 -10.05
N ARG A 216 -10.20 19.03 -8.75
CA ARG A 216 -9.23 18.08 -8.20
C ARG A 216 -9.53 16.62 -8.55
N MET A 217 -10.80 16.28 -8.80
CA MET A 217 -11.16 14.95 -9.31
C MET A 217 -10.63 14.71 -10.73
N LEU A 218 -10.60 15.74 -11.58
CA LEU A 218 -9.99 15.62 -12.92
C LEU A 218 -8.48 15.49 -12.85
N ASP A 219 -7.85 16.26 -11.96
CA ASP A 219 -6.42 16.16 -11.72
C ASP A 219 -6.02 14.77 -11.22
N SER A 220 -6.82 14.16 -10.34
CA SER A 220 -6.50 12.87 -9.74
C SER A 220 -6.62 11.69 -10.71
N LEU A 221 -7.36 11.88 -11.81
CA LEU A 221 -7.40 10.93 -12.92
C LEU A 221 -6.17 11.01 -13.81
N ASP A 222 -5.38 12.08 -13.72
CA ASP A 222 -4.13 12.28 -14.47
C ASP A 222 -4.27 11.99 -15.98
N LEU A 223 -5.32 12.55 -16.60
CA LEU A 223 -5.71 12.24 -17.99
C LEU A 223 -4.63 12.53 -19.04
N ARG A 224 -3.63 13.36 -18.70
CA ARG A 224 -2.50 13.71 -19.58
C ARG A 224 -1.21 12.97 -19.22
N GLY A 225 -1.22 12.15 -18.18
CA GLY A 225 -0.09 11.36 -17.69
C GLY A 225 -0.46 9.88 -17.55
N ASP A 226 -0.40 9.39 -16.33
CA ASP A 226 -0.55 7.96 -15.99
C ASP A 226 -2.02 7.52 -15.89
N GLY A 227 -2.99 8.39 -16.24
CA GLY A 227 -4.42 8.11 -16.15
C GLY A 227 -4.90 6.92 -16.99
N HIS A 228 -4.18 6.57 -18.05
CA HIS A 228 -4.44 5.38 -18.87
C HIS A 228 -4.45 4.07 -18.04
N ARG A 229 -3.75 4.04 -16.91
CA ARG A 229 -3.67 2.89 -15.99
C ARG A 229 -5.02 2.52 -15.38
N TRP A 230 -5.92 3.48 -15.18
CA TRP A 230 -7.30 3.21 -14.75
C TRP A 230 -8.01 2.28 -15.73
N LEU A 231 -7.86 2.53 -17.03
CA LEU A 231 -8.46 1.71 -18.07
C LEU A 231 -7.71 0.37 -18.24
N SER A 232 -6.37 0.41 -18.28
CA SER A 232 -5.55 -0.78 -18.47
C SER A 232 -5.77 -1.82 -17.36
N TYR A 233 -5.71 -1.41 -16.09
CA TYR A 233 -5.83 -2.35 -14.98
C TYR A 233 -7.27 -2.79 -14.73
N SER A 234 -8.28 -2.04 -15.19
CA SER A 234 -9.68 -2.46 -15.22
C SER A 234 -10.05 -3.31 -16.44
N ALA A 235 -9.11 -3.62 -17.34
CA ALA A 235 -9.41 -4.48 -18.48
C ALA A 235 -9.46 -5.97 -18.07
N PRO A 236 -10.49 -6.73 -18.46
CA PRO A 236 -10.61 -8.15 -18.08
C PRO A 236 -9.44 -9.00 -18.59
N GLN A 237 -8.84 -8.61 -19.73
CA GLN A 237 -7.69 -9.27 -20.32
C GLN A 237 -6.34 -8.88 -19.71
N TYR A 238 -6.27 -7.83 -18.87
CA TYR A 238 -5.01 -7.48 -18.21
C TYR A 238 -4.69 -8.55 -17.16
N PRO A 239 -3.46 -9.06 -17.08
CA PRO A 239 -3.16 -10.22 -16.25
C PRO A 239 -3.00 -9.87 -14.76
N ASP A 240 -3.36 -10.81 -13.88
CA ASP A 240 -3.18 -10.65 -12.43
C ASP A 240 -1.71 -10.86 -12.00
N ASP A 241 -1.05 -11.87 -12.59
CA ASP A 241 0.38 -12.15 -12.48
C ASP A 241 1.14 -11.71 -13.74
N ASP A 242 2.47 -11.80 -13.71
CA ASP A 242 3.29 -11.49 -14.88
C ASP A 242 3.06 -12.52 -16.00
N GLU A 243 2.83 -12.03 -17.23
CA GLU A 243 2.65 -12.86 -18.42
C GLU A 243 3.58 -12.42 -19.55
N GLY A 244 4.09 -13.38 -20.34
CA GLY A 244 4.88 -13.12 -21.53
C GLY A 244 6.12 -14.00 -21.69
N LEU A 245 6.82 -13.82 -22.81
CA LEU A 245 8.11 -14.49 -23.10
C LEU A 245 9.28 -13.61 -22.61
N ALA A 246 10.45 -14.21 -22.40
CA ALA A 246 11.65 -13.49 -21.99
C ALA A 246 11.94 -12.32 -22.96
N GLY A 247 11.89 -11.08 -22.45
CA GLY A 247 12.08 -9.84 -23.22
C GLY A 247 10.81 -9.06 -23.55
N ALA A 248 9.62 -9.62 -23.32
CA ALA A 248 8.32 -8.95 -23.52
C ALA A 248 7.31 -9.38 -22.43
N VAL A 249 7.61 -9.06 -21.18
CA VAL A 249 6.78 -9.39 -20.02
C VAL A 249 5.82 -8.23 -19.72
N THR A 250 4.53 -8.53 -19.65
CA THR A 250 3.52 -7.62 -19.08
C THR A 250 3.51 -7.81 -17.57
N HIS A 251 3.78 -6.74 -16.82
CA HIS A 251 3.70 -6.79 -15.36
C HIS A 251 2.25 -6.93 -14.89
N GLY A 252 1.97 -7.98 -14.14
CA GLY A 252 0.64 -8.26 -13.62
C GLY A 252 0.23 -7.27 -12.54
N ARG A 253 -1.08 -7.16 -12.27
CA ARG A 253 -1.64 -6.26 -11.25
C ARG A 253 -0.99 -6.42 -9.87
N ARG A 254 -0.57 -7.63 -9.50
CA ARG A 254 0.14 -7.89 -8.24
C ARG A 254 1.51 -7.26 -8.22
N ARG A 255 2.27 -7.38 -9.31
CA ARG A 255 3.59 -6.77 -9.43
C ARG A 255 3.50 -5.25 -9.37
N ILE A 256 2.51 -4.65 -10.04
CA ILE A 256 2.21 -3.22 -9.90
C ILE A 256 1.93 -2.84 -8.44
N THR A 257 1.22 -3.70 -7.70
CA THR A 257 0.92 -3.45 -6.28
C THR A 257 2.17 -3.55 -5.42
N PHE A 258 2.87 -4.69 -5.44
CA PHE A 258 3.95 -5.01 -4.50
C PHE A 258 5.31 -4.41 -4.87
N ASP A 259 5.65 -4.35 -6.16
CA ASP A 259 6.98 -3.95 -6.60
C ASP A 259 7.05 -2.46 -6.95
N GLU A 260 5.92 -1.84 -7.29
CA GLU A 260 5.87 -0.41 -7.61
C GLU A 260 5.16 0.41 -6.53
N THR A 261 3.92 0.04 -6.22
CA THR A 261 3.03 0.93 -5.42
C THR A 261 3.38 0.91 -3.95
N ILE A 262 3.60 -0.26 -3.34
CA ILE A 262 4.00 -0.34 -1.94
C ILE A 262 5.33 0.39 -1.66
N PRO A 263 6.41 0.20 -2.45
CA PRO A 263 7.64 0.97 -2.26
C PRO A 263 7.46 2.47 -2.43
N ALA A 264 6.65 2.92 -3.40
CA ALA A 264 6.37 4.34 -3.61
C ALA A 264 5.62 4.95 -2.41
N VAL A 265 4.57 4.27 -1.91
CA VAL A 265 3.80 4.71 -0.74
C VAL A 265 4.70 4.84 0.49
N ARG A 266 5.60 3.87 0.71
CA ARG A 266 6.58 3.93 1.80
C ARG A 266 7.51 5.14 1.66
N GLY A 267 8.07 5.34 0.47
CA GLY A 267 8.94 6.49 0.18
C GLY A 267 8.26 7.85 0.40
N ASP A 268 6.98 7.98 0.04
CA ASP A 268 6.19 9.19 0.34
C ASP A 268 6.01 9.40 1.85
N ILE A 269 5.58 8.36 2.57
CA ILE A 269 5.31 8.43 4.01
C ILE A 269 6.59 8.72 4.80
N ASP A 270 7.70 8.08 4.45
CA ASP A 270 9.02 8.32 5.06
C ASP A 270 9.51 9.76 4.78
N ALA A 271 9.13 10.34 3.64
CA ALA A 271 9.37 11.73 3.31
C ALA A 271 8.34 12.71 3.95
N GLY A 272 7.47 12.22 4.83
CA GLY A 272 6.48 13.03 5.55
C GLY A 272 5.29 13.48 4.68
N ARG A 273 5.00 12.77 3.58
CA ARG A 273 3.87 13.07 2.69
C ARG A 273 2.87 11.90 2.66
N PRO A 274 1.55 12.15 2.80
CA PRO A 274 0.56 11.13 2.50
C PRO A 274 0.61 10.76 1.01
N SER A 275 0.32 9.50 0.68
CA SER A 275 0.42 8.97 -0.68
C SER A 275 -0.97 8.65 -1.24
N PRO A 276 -1.49 9.41 -2.22
CA PRO A 276 -2.72 9.09 -2.92
C PRO A 276 -2.58 7.81 -3.76
N ILE A 277 -3.53 6.89 -3.60
CA ILE A 277 -3.55 5.60 -4.31
C ILE A 277 -4.94 5.33 -4.91
N GLY A 278 -4.94 4.69 -6.08
CA GLY A 278 -6.12 4.14 -6.72
C GLY A 278 -6.31 2.67 -6.37
N LEU A 279 -7.55 2.28 -6.09
CA LEU A 279 -7.98 0.90 -5.87
C LEU A 279 -8.80 0.46 -7.08
N ILE A 280 -8.27 -0.50 -7.84
CA ILE A 280 -9.01 -1.12 -8.94
C ILE A 280 -9.97 -2.15 -8.34
N ARG A 281 -11.26 -1.83 -8.36
CA ARG A 281 -12.34 -2.67 -7.77
C ARG A 281 -13.16 -3.40 -8.82
N SER A 282 -12.97 -3.05 -10.09
CA SER A 282 -13.66 -3.68 -11.20
C SER A 282 -12.72 -3.97 -12.36
N VAL A 283 -13.00 -5.06 -13.08
CA VAL A 283 -12.27 -5.54 -14.27
C VAL A 283 -13.19 -5.62 -15.50
N ASP A 284 -14.19 -4.76 -15.58
CA ASP A 284 -15.16 -4.64 -16.67
C ASP A 284 -14.99 -3.35 -17.47
N LEU A 285 -13.82 -2.70 -17.37
CA LEU A 285 -13.48 -1.40 -17.95
C LEU A 285 -14.27 -0.21 -17.38
N ASP A 286 -15.15 -0.41 -16.40
CA ASP A 286 -15.88 0.67 -15.74
C ASP A 286 -15.00 1.33 -14.68
N ILE A 287 -14.31 2.41 -15.07
CA ILE A 287 -13.43 3.15 -14.17
C ILE A 287 -14.19 3.80 -13.00
N GLY A 288 -15.50 4.06 -13.15
CA GLY A 288 -16.33 4.69 -12.11
C GLY A 288 -16.58 3.76 -10.92
N LYS A 289 -16.45 2.44 -11.11
CA LYS A 289 -16.53 1.45 -10.02
C LYS A 289 -15.26 1.39 -9.19
N ASN A 290 -14.15 1.94 -9.68
CA ASN A 290 -12.90 2.00 -8.92
C ASN A 290 -12.97 3.04 -7.79
N HIS A 291 -11.91 3.16 -7.00
CA HIS A 291 -11.90 4.05 -5.83
C HIS A 291 -10.55 4.75 -5.66
N GLN A 292 -10.55 5.89 -5.00
CA GLN A 292 -9.33 6.62 -4.65
C GLN A 292 -9.31 6.87 -3.15
N VAL A 293 -8.17 6.60 -2.54
CA VAL A 293 -7.91 6.74 -1.09
C VAL A 293 -6.50 7.31 -0.89
N MET A 294 -6.15 7.67 0.34
CA MET A 294 -4.83 8.21 0.64
C MET A 294 -4.17 7.47 1.80
N ALA A 295 -3.05 6.82 1.53
CA ALA A 295 -2.25 6.18 2.57
C ALA A 295 -1.49 7.24 3.38
N TYR A 296 -1.58 7.18 4.70
CA TYR A 296 -0.89 8.12 5.59
C TYR A 296 0.02 7.43 6.61
N ALA A 297 -0.08 6.11 6.73
CA ALA A 297 0.84 5.30 7.51
C ALA A 297 0.99 3.90 6.91
N TYR A 298 2.13 3.27 7.16
CA TYR A 298 2.36 1.88 6.82
C TYR A 298 3.07 1.12 7.95
N GLU A 299 2.95 -0.20 7.92
CA GLU A 299 3.75 -1.13 8.71
C GLU A 299 4.14 -2.29 7.79
N GLN A 300 5.42 -2.69 7.79
CA GLN A 300 5.93 -3.80 7.01
C GLN A 300 6.42 -4.92 7.95
N LYS A 301 5.94 -6.14 7.72
CA LYS A 301 6.34 -7.39 8.41
C LYS A 301 6.63 -8.45 7.35
N GLY A 302 7.88 -8.53 6.90
CA GLY A 302 8.28 -9.46 5.85
C GLY A 302 7.53 -9.16 4.56
N ALA A 303 6.80 -10.14 4.03
CA ALA A 303 5.92 -9.98 2.88
C ALA A 303 4.60 -9.24 3.21
N LYS A 304 4.25 -9.10 4.49
CA LYS A 304 2.98 -8.50 4.93
C LYS A 304 3.10 -7.00 5.06
N THR A 305 2.15 -6.30 4.46
CA THR A 305 2.06 -4.83 4.48
C THR A 305 0.72 -4.42 5.07
N ALA A 306 0.73 -3.48 6.01
CA ALA A 306 -0.47 -2.78 6.46
C ALA A 306 -0.40 -1.32 6.03
N LEU A 307 -1.45 -0.78 5.42
CA LEU A 307 -1.58 0.62 5.02
C LEU A 307 -2.78 1.25 5.71
N TRP A 308 -2.57 2.26 6.54
CA TRP A 308 -3.66 3.06 7.10
C TRP A 308 -4.04 4.17 6.13
N LEU A 309 -5.34 4.35 5.93
CA LEU A 309 -5.86 5.23 4.90
C LEU A 309 -6.78 6.32 5.44
N TYR A 310 -6.81 7.44 4.75
CA TYR A 310 -7.99 8.28 4.62
C TYR A 310 -8.83 7.76 3.44
N ASP A 311 -10.08 7.39 3.71
CA ASP A 311 -11.07 7.01 2.69
C ASP A 311 -12.25 8.00 2.73
N PRO A 312 -12.52 8.76 1.66
CA PRO A 312 -13.65 9.69 1.60
C PRO A 312 -15.03 9.05 1.82
N ASN A 313 -15.18 7.73 1.64
CA ASN A 313 -16.43 7.01 1.95
C ASN A 313 -16.59 6.71 3.45
N GLU A 314 -15.50 6.82 4.24
CA GLU A 314 -15.46 6.59 5.68
C GLU A 314 -14.67 7.72 6.37
N PRO A 315 -15.18 8.97 6.34
CA PRO A 315 -14.50 10.12 6.94
C PRO A 315 -14.32 9.90 8.45
N ASP A 316 -13.32 10.57 9.03
CA ASP A 316 -12.96 10.50 10.46
C ASP A 316 -12.51 9.13 10.99
N ASN A 317 -12.37 8.13 10.13
CA ASN A 317 -11.92 6.81 10.50
C ASN A 317 -10.39 6.72 10.52
N ASP A 318 -9.79 6.97 11.68
CA ASP A 318 -8.34 6.86 11.89
C ASP A 318 -7.82 5.40 11.84
N ASP A 319 -8.71 4.41 11.91
CA ASP A 319 -8.35 3.00 12.06
C ASP A 319 -8.55 2.17 10.79
N LEU A 320 -8.96 2.80 9.68
CA LEU A 320 -9.13 2.11 8.41
C LEU A 320 -7.79 1.63 7.86
N VAL A 321 -7.65 0.31 7.66
CA VAL A 321 -6.40 -0.31 7.22
C VAL A 321 -6.63 -1.34 6.11
N LEU A 322 -5.75 -1.33 5.11
CA LEU A 322 -5.60 -2.42 4.14
C LEU A 322 -4.43 -3.30 4.55
N ARG A 323 -4.65 -4.62 4.58
CA ARG A 323 -3.61 -5.61 4.80
C ARG A 323 -3.40 -6.44 3.55
N LEU A 324 -2.13 -6.56 3.18
CA LEU A 324 -1.66 -7.30 2.02
C LEU A 324 -0.56 -8.25 2.42
N ASP A 325 -0.39 -9.34 1.68
CA ASP A 325 0.69 -10.29 1.83
C ASP A 325 1.29 -10.59 0.46
N ALA A 326 2.57 -10.27 0.25
CA ALA A 326 3.24 -10.52 -1.03
C ALA A 326 3.47 -12.03 -1.30
N ASP A 327 3.49 -12.86 -0.25
CA ASP A 327 3.67 -14.32 -0.34
C ASP A 327 2.35 -15.06 -0.60
N GLN A 328 1.24 -14.34 -0.75
CA GLN A 328 -0.04 -14.93 -1.10
C GLN A 328 0.08 -15.71 -2.43
N PRO A 329 -0.69 -16.81 -2.64
CA PRO A 329 -0.64 -17.58 -3.89
C PRO A 329 -0.85 -16.71 -5.13
N ALA A 330 -0.28 -17.12 -6.26
CA ALA A 330 -0.50 -16.50 -7.56
C ALA A 330 -2.01 -16.42 -7.91
N GLY A 331 -2.35 -15.49 -8.80
CA GLY A 331 -3.70 -15.13 -9.20
C GLY A 331 -4.21 -13.88 -8.51
N ARG A 332 -5.53 -13.68 -8.54
CA ARG A 332 -6.18 -12.45 -8.05
C ARG A 332 -5.63 -11.98 -6.70
N LEU A 333 -5.26 -10.69 -6.67
CA LEU A 333 -4.83 -9.99 -5.46
C LEU A 333 -5.85 -10.15 -4.33
N ARG A 334 -5.38 -10.54 -3.15
CA ARG A 334 -6.15 -10.62 -1.91
C ARG A 334 -5.72 -9.47 -1.01
N VAL A 335 -6.70 -8.66 -0.64
CA VAL A 335 -6.54 -7.53 0.27
C VAL A 335 -7.60 -7.66 1.35
N THR A 336 -7.18 -7.61 2.61
CA THR A 336 -8.11 -7.53 3.74
C THR A 336 -8.30 -6.06 4.10
N ARG A 337 -9.55 -5.59 4.11
CA ARG A 337 -9.91 -4.25 4.59
C ARG A 337 -10.50 -4.37 5.99
N GLU A 338 -9.88 -3.73 6.96
CA GLU A 338 -10.38 -3.66 8.34
C GLU A 338 -10.84 -2.22 8.62
N SER A 339 -12.04 -2.08 9.17
CA SER A 339 -12.65 -0.80 9.55
C SER A 339 -13.52 -0.99 10.79
N ARG A 340 -13.70 0.08 11.57
CA ARG A 340 -14.67 0.16 12.68
C ARG A 340 -16.12 0.16 12.20
N GLY A 341 -16.38 0.59 10.96
CA GLY A 341 -17.70 0.42 10.32
C GLY A 341 -17.91 -1.02 9.90
N ARG A 342 -19.15 -1.54 9.99
CA ARG A 342 -19.51 -2.83 9.37
C ARG A 342 -18.97 -2.78 7.93
N ALA A 343 -18.07 -3.69 7.58
CA ALA A 343 -17.52 -3.81 6.23
C ALA A 343 -18.67 -4.10 5.25
N ALA A 344 -19.38 -3.06 4.81
CA ALA A 344 -20.25 -3.15 3.66
C ALA A 344 -19.32 -3.55 2.52
N GLY A 345 -19.52 -4.75 1.98
CA GLY A 345 -18.57 -5.40 1.09
C GLY A 345 -18.15 -4.46 -0.04
N THR A 346 -16.95 -3.88 0.07
CA THR A 346 -16.42 -2.90 -0.89
C THR A 346 -15.96 -3.55 -2.20
N GLY A 347 -16.38 -4.79 -2.46
CA GLY A 347 -15.90 -5.62 -3.55
C GLY A 347 -14.44 -6.05 -3.39
N PRO A 348 -13.96 -6.93 -4.29
CA PRO A 348 -12.55 -7.28 -4.39
C PRO A 348 -11.70 -6.07 -4.84
N ILE A 349 -10.42 -6.05 -4.45
CA ILE A 349 -9.41 -5.14 -4.99
C ILE A 349 -8.48 -5.96 -5.88
N TYR A 350 -8.46 -5.66 -7.17
CA TYR A 350 -7.65 -6.36 -8.18
C TYR A 350 -6.24 -5.78 -8.29
N CYS A 351 -6.08 -4.47 -8.06
CA CYS A 351 -4.79 -3.78 -8.12
C CYS A 351 -4.83 -2.54 -7.20
N ILE A 352 -3.69 -2.22 -6.58
CA ILE A 352 -3.45 -0.91 -5.98
C ILE A 352 -2.40 -0.21 -6.82
N MET A 353 -2.66 1.04 -7.21
CA MET A 353 -1.74 1.85 -7.99
C MET A 353 -1.48 3.22 -7.36
N SER A 354 -0.24 3.70 -7.41
CA SER A 354 0.07 5.09 -7.02
C SER A 354 -0.52 6.11 -7.98
N LEU A 355 -1.07 7.21 -7.46
CA LEU A 355 -1.48 8.38 -8.26
C LEU A 355 -0.33 9.39 -8.34
N ARG A 356 0.52 9.22 -9.36
CA ARG A 356 1.83 9.89 -9.46
C ARG A 356 1.76 11.37 -9.91
N GLY A 357 0.60 11.82 -10.40
CA GLY A 357 0.39 13.17 -10.95
C GLY A 357 0.08 14.27 -9.94
N TYR A 358 0.14 14.00 -8.61
CA TYR A 358 -0.24 15.01 -7.62
C TYR A 358 0.63 16.26 -7.71
N ARG A 359 -0.04 17.41 -7.84
CA ARG A 359 0.53 18.75 -7.69
C ARG A 359 -0.34 19.53 -6.72
N ALA A 360 0.28 20.15 -5.73
CA ALA A 360 -0.44 20.94 -4.74
C ALA A 360 -1.15 22.12 -5.40
N GLN A 361 -2.42 22.29 -5.05
CA GLN A 361 -3.19 23.48 -5.39
C GLN A 361 -3.58 24.24 -4.12
N LYS A 362 -3.84 25.54 -4.24
CA LYS A 362 -4.30 26.35 -3.12
C LYS A 362 -5.80 26.10 -2.91
N PRO A 363 -6.23 25.50 -1.78
CA PRO A 363 -7.64 25.28 -1.52
C PRO A 363 -8.38 26.60 -1.24
N PRO A 364 -9.70 26.65 -1.44
CA PRO A 364 -10.50 27.83 -1.10
C PRO A 364 -10.53 28.05 0.41
N VAL A 365 -10.46 29.32 0.85
CA VAL A 365 -10.69 29.66 2.26
C VAL A 365 -12.20 29.82 2.45
N LEU A 366 -12.84 28.88 3.15
CA LEU A 366 -14.25 28.98 3.49
C LEU A 366 -14.40 29.72 4.81
N ALA A 367 -15.40 30.61 4.90
CA ALA A 367 -15.81 31.16 6.18
C ALA A 367 -16.37 30.00 7.02
N GLY A 368 -15.84 29.84 8.24
CA GLY A 368 -16.13 28.72 9.13
C GLY A 368 -17.52 28.74 9.74
#